data_AF-A0A7S1U3T3-F1
#
_entry.id   AF-A0A7S1U3T3-F1
#
_cell.length_a   1.000
_cell.length_b   1.000
_cell.length_c   1.000
_cell.angle_alpha   90.00
_cell.angle_beta   90.00
_cell.angle_gamma   90.00
#
_symmetry.space_group_name_H-M   'P 1'
#
loop_
_entity.id
_entity.type
_entity.pdbx_description
1 polymer ?
#
loop_
_entity_poly.entity_id
_entity_poly.type
_entity_poly.pdbx_seq_one_letter_code
_entity_poly.pdbx_strand_id
1 'polypeptide(L)'
;SDLLSRGSCTGLLINSSRRPISRPWTSTGLQGSTSSDILLFKAYFREAVNESQLENERVRDCHILYFLEDNTIQVRENRSENSGIDQGTFMSRQQMPKDDDEYFSIHDLHIGKTVSFFNRVFHIYDANGTTRRYLSR
;
A
#
# COMPACT_ATOMS: atom_id res chain seq x y z
N SER A 1 39.37 -7.75 62.59
CA SER A 1 40.75 -7.90 62.12
C SER A 1 40.69 -8.76 60.87
N ASP A 2 40.61 -8.15 59.70
CA ASP A 2 41.79 -7.93 58.83
C ASP A 2 42.32 -9.29 58.34
N LEU A 3 42.51 -9.64 57.07
CA LEU A 3 42.72 -8.98 55.78
C LEU A 3 42.68 -10.16 54.78
N LEU A 4 42.26 -10.02 53.51
CA LEU A 4 43.13 -10.01 52.32
C LEU A 4 42.16 -10.17 51.13
N SER A 5 41.92 -9.17 50.28
CA SER A 5 42.81 -8.64 49.24
C SER A 5 42.97 -9.56 48.01
N ARG A 6 42.21 -9.19 46.97
CA ARG A 6 42.63 -9.04 45.55
C ARG A 6 42.97 -10.28 44.72
N GLY A 7 42.04 -10.61 43.82
CA GLY A 7 42.24 -10.47 42.37
C GLY A 7 42.90 -11.64 41.62
N SER A 8 42.23 -12.12 40.57
CA SER A 8 42.78 -12.12 39.20
C SER A 8 41.76 -12.71 38.23
N CYS A 9 41.63 -12.05 37.09
CA CYS A 9 40.73 -12.39 35.99
C CYS A 9 41.17 -13.68 35.29
N THR A 10 40.23 -14.59 35.02
CA THR A 10 40.38 -15.54 33.91
C THR A 10 39.09 -15.59 33.11
N GLY A 11 39.28 -15.52 31.79
CA GLY A 11 38.28 -15.13 30.80
C GLY A 11 37.12 -16.10 30.62
N LEU A 12 35.97 -15.49 30.30
CA LEU A 12 34.83 -16.13 29.66
C LEU A 12 35.15 -16.36 28.18
N LEU A 13 35.06 -17.61 27.74
CA LEU A 13 34.87 -17.98 26.35
C LEU A 13 33.59 -18.83 26.24
N ILE A 14 32.60 -18.23 25.54
CA ILE A 14 31.69 -18.81 24.53
C ILE A 14 31.31 -20.30 24.70
N ASN A 15 30.04 -20.71 24.67
CA ASN A 15 29.12 -20.45 23.57
C ASN A 15 27.70 -20.96 23.91
N SER A 16 26.74 -20.44 23.14
CA SER A 16 25.54 -21.11 22.64
C SER A 16 24.36 -21.31 23.60
N SER A 17 23.51 -20.29 23.55
CA SER A 17 22.08 -20.41 23.21
C SER A 17 21.24 -21.36 24.05
N ARG A 18 20.92 -20.90 25.27
CA ARG A 18 19.62 -21.16 25.89
C ARG A 18 18.88 -19.83 26.02
N ARG A 19 17.69 -19.75 25.43
CA ARG A 19 16.45 -19.39 26.14
C ARG A 19 15.23 -19.53 25.23
N PRO A 20 14.13 -20.08 25.75
CA PRO A 20 12.90 -20.34 25.02
C PRO A 20 12.18 -19.04 24.64
N ILE A 21 11.54 -19.01 23.48
CA ILE A 21 10.64 -17.91 23.07
C ILE A 21 9.32 -18.11 23.81
N SER A 22 9.26 -17.70 25.08
CA SER A 22 8.01 -17.36 25.75
C SER A 22 7.87 -15.85 25.68
N ARG A 23 7.18 -15.34 24.66
CA ARG A 23 6.77 -13.93 24.63
C ARG A 23 5.61 -13.77 25.61
N PRO A 24 5.77 -13.04 26.73
CA PRO A 24 4.64 -12.71 27.58
C PRO A 24 3.69 -11.80 26.79
N TRP A 25 2.40 -12.15 26.80
CA TRP A 25 1.34 -11.25 26.34
C TRP A 25 1.32 -10.06 27.31
N THR A 26 1.99 -8.97 26.96
CA THR A 26 1.74 -7.67 27.58
C THR A 26 0.66 -6.96 26.80
N SER A 27 -0.50 -6.80 27.44
CA SER A 27 -1.56 -5.88 27.06
C SER A 27 -1.04 -4.44 27.18
N THR A 28 -0.45 -3.92 26.11
CA THR A 28 -0.16 -2.50 25.99
C THR A 28 -0.70 -2.04 24.65
N GLY A 29 -1.67 -1.13 24.72
CA GLY A 29 -2.39 -0.62 23.56
C GLY A 29 -1.45 -0.09 22.49
N LEU A 30 -1.52 -0.70 21.31
CA LEU A 30 -1.43 0.03 20.07
C LEU A 30 -2.82 0.03 19.47
N GLN A 31 -3.72 0.79 20.09
CA GLN A 31 -4.82 1.35 19.33
C GLN A 31 -4.22 2.52 18.55
N GLY A 32 -3.45 2.17 17.52
CA GLY A 32 -3.15 3.10 16.46
C GLY A 32 -4.47 3.38 15.77
N SER A 33 -5.25 4.30 16.32
CA SER A 33 -6.20 5.06 15.52
C SER A 33 -5.38 6.00 14.63
N THR A 34 -4.59 5.44 13.72
CA THR A 34 -4.27 6.16 12.50
C THR A 34 -5.53 6.02 11.68
N SER A 35 -6.51 6.89 11.95
CA SER A 35 -7.50 7.24 10.94
C SER A 35 -6.75 7.96 9.83
N SER A 36 -5.90 7.21 9.12
CA SER A 36 -5.29 7.63 7.88
C SER A 36 -6.48 7.66 6.93
N ASP A 37 -6.97 8.85 6.68
CA ASP A 37 -8.06 9.04 5.74
C ASP A 37 -7.58 8.53 4.37
N ILE A 38 -8.16 7.41 3.94
CA ILE A 38 -7.88 6.81 2.63
C ILE A 38 -9.01 7.23 1.71
N LEU A 39 -8.63 7.83 0.58
CA LEU A 39 -9.56 8.23 -0.45
C LEU A 39 -9.60 7.13 -1.51
N LEU A 40 -10.78 6.52 -1.66
CA LEU A 40 -11.01 5.49 -2.67
C LEU A 40 -11.73 6.08 -3.87
N PHE A 41 -11.13 5.87 -5.03
CA PHE A 41 -11.67 6.20 -6.35
C PHE A 41 -11.89 4.91 -7.13
N LYS A 42 -13.03 4.79 -7.81
CA LYS A 42 -13.29 3.70 -8.75
C LYS A 42 -12.91 4.16 -10.15
N ALA A 43 -12.11 3.34 -10.80
CA ALA A 43 -11.64 3.60 -12.14
C ALA A 43 -11.68 2.34 -12.98
N TYR A 44 -11.61 2.48 -14.29
CA TYR A 44 -11.37 1.37 -15.20
C TYR A 44 -10.24 1.72 -16.15
N PHE A 45 -9.53 0.72 -16.63
CA PHE A 45 -8.56 0.88 -17.72
C PHE A 45 -8.86 -0.11 -18.83
N ARG A 46 -8.42 0.24 -20.04
CA ARG A 46 -8.56 -0.60 -21.24
C ARG A 46 -7.22 -1.25 -21.53
N GLU A 47 -7.24 -2.56 -21.70
CA GLU A 47 -6.07 -3.36 -22.07
C GLU A 47 -6.27 -3.89 -23.49
N ALA A 48 -5.28 -3.66 -24.36
CA ALA A 48 -5.29 -4.22 -25.71
C ALA A 48 -5.09 -5.74 -25.62
N VAL A 49 -6.00 -6.51 -26.20
CA VAL A 49 -5.91 -7.97 -26.26
C VAL A 49 -5.32 -8.33 -27.61
N ASN A 50 -4.10 -8.87 -27.63
CA ASN A 50 -3.40 -9.20 -28.88
C ASN A 50 -3.71 -10.62 -29.40
N GLU A 51 -4.50 -11.42 -28.67
CA GLU A 51 -4.64 -12.86 -28.90
C GLU A 51 -6.00 -13.30 -29.49
N SER A 52 -6.95 -12.37 -29.71
CA SER A 52 -8.27 -12.73 -30.26
C SER A 52 -8.62 -11.89 -31.50
N GLN A 53 -9.21 -12.51 -32.52
CA GLN A 53 -9.72 -11.81 -33.71
C GLN A 53 -11.08 -11.14 -33.48
N LEU A 54 -11.71 -11.35 -32.30
CA LEU A 54 -13.08 -10.92 -31.99
C LEU A 54 -13.15 -9.77 -30.98
N GLU A 55 -12.20 -9.66 -30.05
CA GLU A 55 -12.18 -8.62 -29.02
C GLU A 55 -10.86 -7.85 -29.07
N ASN A 56 -10.96 -6.58 -29.46
CA ASN A 56 -9.81 -5.68 -29.66
C ASN A 56 -9.37 -5.00 -28.34
N GLU A 57 -10.27 -4.90 -27.34
CA GLU A 57 -10.02 -4.23 -26.07
C GLU A 57 -10.76 -4.91 -24.91
N ARG A 58 -10.09 -5.11 -23.77
CA ARG A 58 -10.69 -5.60 -22.53
C ARG A 58 -10.72 -4.49 -21.49
N VAL A 59 -11.89 -4.23 -20.93
CA VAL A 59 -12.07 -3.27 -19.83
C VAL A 59 -11.89 -4.00 -18.50
N ARG A 60 -11.10 -3.42 -17.59
CA ARG A 60 -10.92 -3.93 -16.23
C ARG A 60 -11.23 -2.85 -15.19
N ASP A 61 -12.07 -3.18 -14.23
CA ASP A 61 -12.39 -2.34 -13.09
C ASP A 61 -11.32 -2.41 -12.00
N CYS A 62 -10.97 -1.26 -11.46
CA CYS A 62 -9.97 -1.11 -10.42
C CYS A 62 -10.36 -0.03 -9.41
N HIS A 63 -9.74 -0.10 -8.24
CA HIS A 63 -9.83 0.90 -7.19
C HIS A 63 -8.47 1.56 -7.03
N ILE A 64 -8.45 2.88 -7.16
CA ILE A 64 -7.30 3.72 -6.86
C ILE A 64 -7.48 4.20 -5.42
N LEU A 65 -6.54 3.85 -4.56
CA LEU A 65 -6.49 4.26 -3.16
C LEU A 65 -5.41 5.33 -3.02
N TYR A 66 -5.81 6.51 -2.54
CA TYR A 66 -4.92 7.61 -2.22
C TYR A 66 -4.80 7.73 -0.70
N PHE A 67 -3.57 7.65 -0.19
CA PHE A 67 -3.27 7.75 1.24
C PHE A 67 -2.90 9.19 1.57
N LEU A 68 -3.73 9.86 2.38
CA LEU A 68 -3.50 11.26 2.75
C LEU A 68 -2.30 11.47 3.69
N GLU A 69 -1.83 10.41 4.35
CA GLU A 69 -0.72 10.45 5.29
C GLU A 69 0.63 10.76 4.61
N ASP A 70 0.86 10.19 3.43
CA ASP A 70 2.15 10.21 2.74
C ASP A 70 2.04 10.51 1.23
N ASN A 71 0.85 10.92 0.77
CA ASN A 71 0.55 11.23 -0.62
C ASN A 71 0.87 10.07 -1.58
N THR A 72 0.78 8.83 -1.09
CA THR A 72 1.02 7.64 -1.90
C THR A 72 -0.25 7.13 -2.55
N ILE A 73 -0.08 6.41 -3.66
CA ILE A 73 -1.16 5.79 -4.43
C ILE A 73 -0.93 4.28 -4.44
N GLN A 74 -2.02 3.53 -4.28
CA GLN A 74 -2.08 2.10 -4.51
C GLN A 74 -3.23 1.80 -5.49
N VAL A 75 -3.00 0.92 -6.47
CA VAL A 75 -4.05 0.49 -7.40
C VAL A 75 -4.35 -0.98 -7.15
N ARG A 76 -5.61 -1.31 -6.91
CA ARG A 76 -6.08 -2.68 -6.71
C ARG A 76 -7.09 -3.04 -7.78
N GLU A 77 -6.92 -4.18 -8.44
CA GLU A 77 -7.94 -4.68 -9.37
C GLU A 77 -9.10 -5.26 -8.57
N ASN A 78 -10.34 -5.03 -9.03
CA ASN A 78 -11.49 -5.67 -8.39
C ASN A 78 -11.52 -7.16 -8.75
N ARG A 79 -11.58 -8.03 -7.73
CA ARG A 79 -11.64 -9.47 -7.95
C ARG A 79 -12.96 -9.83 -8.65
N SER A 80 -12.84 -10.42 -9.82
CA SER A 80 -13.93 -10.98 -10.62
C SER A 80 -13.79 -12.50 -10.63
N GLU A 81 -14.75 -13.18 -9.99
CA GLU A 81 -14.68 -14.59 -9.58
C GLU A 81 -14.40 -15.60 -10.72
N ASN A 82 -14.60 -15.21 -11.98
CA ASN A 82 -14.45 -16.08 -13.16
C ASN A 82 -13.34 -15.64 -14.14
N SER A 83 -12.39 -14.80 -13.71
CA SER A 83 -11.43 -14.18 -14.64
C SER A 83 -10.26 -15.07 -15.05
N GLY A 84 -9.94 -16.13 -14.29
CA GLY A 84 -8.80 -17.02 -14.56
C GLY A 84 -7.42 -16.35 -14.49
N ILE A 85 -7.34 -15.11 -14.03
CA ILE A 85 -6.12 -14.29 -13.95
C ILE A 85 -5.82 -14.01 -12.48
N ASP A 86 -4.55 -13.91 -12.10
CA ASP A 86 -4.14 -13.50 -10.75
C ASP A 86 -4.63 -12.07 -10.46
N GLN A 87 -5.64 -11.96 -9.60
CA GLN A 87 -6.25 -10.69 -9.19
C GLN A 87 -5.72 -10.26 -7.82
N GLY A 88 -5.42 -8.97 -7.68
CA GLY A 88 -4.85 -8.43 -6.46
C GLY A 88 -4.39 -6.98 -6.57
N THR A 89 -3.22 -6.69 -5.97
CA THR A 89 -2.61 -5.36 -6.03
C THR A 89 -1.96 -5.17 -7.40
N PHE A 90 -2.60 -4.37 -8.27
CA PHE A 90 -2.06 -4.04 -9.58
C PHE A 90 -0.82 -3.16 -9.46
N MET A 91 -0.84 -2.20 -8.55
CA MET A 91 0.31 -1.37 -8.19
C MET A 91 0.41 -1.27 -6.68
N SER A 92 1.57 -1.64 -6.14
CA SER A 92 1.89 -1.46 -4.72
C SER A 92 1.88 0.02 -4.34
N ARG A 93 1.68 0.28 -3.04
CA ARG A 93 1.68 1.64 -2.47
C ARG A 93 3.02 2.31 -2.76
N GLN A 94 3.00 3.39 -3.53
CA GLN A 94 4.17 4.21 -3.85
C GLN A 94 3.74 5.62 -4.23
N GLN A 95 4.67 6.58 -4.18
CA GLN A 95 4.43 7.90 -4.74
C GLN A 95 4.53 7.81 -6.26
N MET A 96 3.51 8.34 -6.95
CA MET A 96 3.47 8.30 -8.41
C MET A 96 4.12 9.57 -8.96
N PRO A 97 5.18 9.45 -9.76
CA PRO A 97 5.74 10.59 -10.48
C PRO A 97 4.85 10.94 -11.68
N LYS A 98 4.81 12.24 -11.99
CA LYS A 98 4.23 12.86 -13.18
C LYS A 98 5.37 13.25 -14.14
N ASP A 99 5.03 13.87 -15.28
CA ASP A 99 5.96 14.23 -16.36
C ASP A 99 7.05 15.25 -16.00
N ASP A 100 6.87 16.07 -14.95
CA ASP A 100 7.76 17.21 -14.60
C ASP A 100 8.43 17.07 -13.20
N ASP A 101 8.80 15.84 -12.79
CA ASP A 101 9.32 15.55 -11.43
C ASP A 101 8.33 15.91 -10.29
N GLU A 102 7.08 16.19 -10.64
CA GLU A 102 5.99 16.39 -9.68
C GLU A 102 5.37 15.06 -9.26
N TYR A 103 4.80 15.02 -8.06
CA TYR A 103 4.02 13.89 -7.58
C TYR A 103 2.52 14.15 -7.73
N PHE A 104 1.76 13.08 -7.96
CA PHE A 104 0.30 13.17 -8.00
C PHE A 104 -0.27 13.67 -6.68
N SER A 105 -1.03 14.76 -6.74
CA SER A 105 -1.77 15.29 -5.61
C SER A 105 -3.23 14.85 -5.66
N ILE A 106 -3.95 15.06 -4.55
CA ILE A 106 -5.38 14.83 -4.49
C ILE A 106 -6.16 15.71 -5.49
N HIS A 107 -5.62 16.90 -5.80
CA HIS A 107 -6.21 17.83 -6.77
C HIS A 107 -6.12 17.32 -8.22
N ASP A 108 -5.27 16.34 -8.50
CA ASP A 108 -5.20 15.74 -9.84
C ASP A 108 -6.24 14.61 -10.01
N LEU A 109 -6.75 14.07 -8.89
CA LEU A 109 -7.63 12.91 -8.82
C LEU A 109 -9.09 13.35 -8.62
N HIS A 110 -9.78 13.66 -9.73
CA HIS A 110 -11.20 14.00 -9.72
C HIS A 110 -12.05 12.98 -10.51
N ILE A 111 -13.33 12.89 -10.16
CA ILE A 111 -14.30 12.07 -10.90
C ILE A 111 -14.44 12.64 -12.33
N GLY A 112 -14.34 11.77 -13.33
CA GLY A 112 -14.36 12.14 -14.75
C GLY A 112 -12.99 12.51 -15.32
N LYS A 113 -11.95 12.64 -14.48
CA LYS A 113 -10.57 12.78 -14.97
C LYS A 113 -10.02 11.45 -15.43
N THR A 114 -9.10 11.56 -16.37
CA THR A 114 -8.29 10.45 -16.87
C THR A 114 -6.87 10.65 -16.38
N VAL A 115 -6.30 9.63 -15.74
CA VAL A 115 -4.95 9.65 -15.17
C VAL A 115 -4.12 8.54 -15.80
N SER A 116 -2.85 8.82 -16.09
CA SER A 116 -1.93 7.84 -16.65
C SER A 116 -0.94 7.38 -15.58
N PHE A 117 -0.92 6.07 -15.30
CA PHE A 117 0.06 5.45 -14.41
C PHE A 117 0.82 4.37 -15.17
N PHE A 118 2.16 4.38 -15.13
CA PHE A 118 3.04 3.38 -15.77
C PHE A 118 2.61 3.00 -17.20
N ASN A 119 2.40 4.01 -18.05
CA ASN A 119 2.01 3.83 -19.46
C ASN A 119 0.63 3.15 -19.65
N ARG A 120 -0.24 3.22 -18.64
CA ARG A 120 -1.64 2.78 -18.72
C ARG A 120 -2.56 3.93 -18.35
N VAL A 121 -3.67 4.05 -19.07
CA VAL A 121 -4.64 5.13 -18.92
C VAL A 121 -5.83 4.63 -18.09
N PHE A 122 -6.06 5.27 -16.95
CA PHE A 122 -7.13 4.98 -16.02
C PHE A 122 -8.19 6.07 -16.08
N HIS A 123 -9.45 5.66 -16.25
CA HIS A 123 -10.59 6.57 -16.26
C HIS A 123 -11.33 6.48 -14.93
N ILE A 124 -11.31 7.57 -14.16
CA ILE A 124 -11.99 7.65 -12.87
C ILE A 124 -13.46 7.96 -13.13
N TYR A 125 -14.36 7.07 -12.73
CA TYR A 125 -15.81 7.24 -12.96
C TYR A 125 -16.59 7.48 -11.67
N ASP A 126 -16.07 7.08 -10.52
CA ASP A 126 -16.75 7.19 -9.24
C ASP A 126 -15.76 7.32 -8.07
N ALA A 127 -16.24 7.73 -6.90
CA ALA A 127 -15.49 7.78 -5.65
C ALA A 127 -16.40 7.43 -4.47
N ASN A 128 -15.80 6.90 -3.40
CA ASN A 128 -16.54 6.54 -2.18
C ASN A 128 -17.20 7.78 -1.53
N GLY A 129 -18.28 7.58 -0.76
CA GLY A 129 -19.01 8.65 -0.09
C GLY A 129 -18.13 9.48 0.84
N THR A 130 -17.19 8.85 1.56
CA THR A 130 -16.19 9.56 2.39
C THR A 130 -15.28 10.43 1.53
N THR A 131 -14.79 9.89 0.40
CA THR A 131 -13.95 10.64 -0.55
C THR A 131 -14.68 11.85 -1.11
N ARG A 132 -15.94 11.69 -1.52
CA ARG A 132 -16.75 12.80 -2.04
C ARG A 132 -16.93 13.91 -1.01
N ARG A 133 -17.17 13.55 0.26
CA ARG A 133 -17.28 14.53 1.35
C ARG A 133 -15.98 15.28 1.59
N TYR A 134 -14.84 14.59 1.47
CA TYR A 134 -13.53 15.20 1.57
C TYR A 134 -13.26 16.20 0.44
N LEU A 135 -13.60 15.83 -0.80
CA LEU A 135 -13.42 16.71 -1.97
C LEU A 135 -14.39 17.90 -2.00
N SER A 136 -15.56 17.80 -1.35
CA SER A 136 -16.55 18.88 -1.26
C SER A 136 -16.29 19.89 -0.13
N ARG A 137 -15.27 19.64 0.70
CA ARG A 137 -14.94 20.46 1.87
C ARG A 137 -14.00 21.60 1.49
#